data_AF-A0A1B1Z5R5-F1
#
_entry.id   AF-A0A1B1Z5R5-F1
#
_cell.length_a   1.000
_cell.length_b   1.000
_cell.length_c   1.000
_cell.angle_alpha   90.00
_cell.angle_beta   90.00
_cell.angle_gamma   90.00
#
_symmetry.space_group_name_H-M   'P 1'
#
loop_
_entity.id
_entity.type
_entity.pdbx_description
1 polymer ?
#
loop_
_entity_poly.entity_id
_entity_poly.type
_entity_poly.pdbx_seq_one_letter_code
_entity_poly.pdbx_strand_id
1 'polypeptide(L)'
;MNNREKIQRLKQHTLLLMQHSYVDKFLQPPVFDEAKVFIVYCLLNELELDEAVEAEYFSSILLIQSALDRHEDILDEDIASHKKRRQLVVLSGDYFSSLYYLLLSRCENLDLISKLSNAVQKINEHKSSMHQIKIKKSSVEYLKIAGQIESLLYIKAAESFGLQKYIPFIERYLLISLYQGKEKRMSLNEDQLVFLNSFERDLREKRVELPHIFQREDCSIYKCIENDLMLGEG
;
A
#
# COMPACT_ATOMS: atom_id res chain seq x y z
N MET A 1 -22.41 10.67 4.78
CA MET A 1 -21.13 10.30 5.39
C MET A 1 -20.04 10.94 4.55
N ASN A 2 -19.11 11.66 5.16
CA ASN A 2 -17.96 12.23 4.44
C ASN A 2 -16.97 11.09 4.08
N ASN A 3 -16.22 11.21 2.98
CA ASN A 3 -15.23 10.22 2.53
C ASN A 3 -14.26 9.80 3.66
N ARG A 4 -13.85 10.77 4.49
CA ARG A 4 -12.98 10.52 5.65
C ARG A 4 -13.58 9.55 6.66
N GLU A 5 -14.86 9.72 6.99
CA GLU A 5 -15.57 8.84 7.93
C GLU A 5 -15.70 7.43 7.34
N LYS A 6 -15.93 7.34 6.03
CA LYS A 6 -16.02 6.06 5.32
C LYS A 6 -14.70 5.30 5.37
N ILE A 7 -13.59 5.96 5.03
CA ILE A 7 -12.24 5.38 5.09
C ILE A 7 -11.94 4.93 6.51
N GLN A 8 -12.21 5.75 7.52
CA GLN A 8 -11.95 5.39 8.92
C GLN A 8 -12.75 4.15 9.34
N ARG A 9 -14.03 4.07 8.96
CA ARG A 9 -14.86 2.90 9.26
C ARG A 9 -14.34 1.63 8.59
N LEU A 10 -13.90 1.73 7.33
CA LEU A 10 -13.30 0.62 6.59
C LEU A 10 -11.98 0.17 7.25
N LYS A 11 -11.10 1.09 7.64
CA LYS A 11 -9.86 0.78 8.37
C LYS A 11 -10.15 0.09 9.70
N GLN A 12 -11.10 0.61 10.47
CA GLN A 12 -11.51 0.01 11.75
C GLN A 12 -12.06 -1.41 11.55
N HIS A 13 -12.88 -1.61 10.52
CA HIS A 13 -13.36 -2.94 10.15
C HIS A 13 -12.20 -3.90 9.84
N THR A 14 -11.24 -3.49 9.02
CA THR A 14 -10.04 -4.29 8.72
C THR A 14 -9.24 -4.61 9.98
N LEU A 15 -9.01 -3.63 10.86
CA LEU A 15 -8.27 -3.83 12.10
C LEU A 15 -8.96 -4.85 13.02
N LEU A 16 -10.29 -4.82 13.11
CA LEU A 16 -11.06 -5.80 13.89
C LEU A 16 -10.90 -7.22 13.34
N LEU A 17 -10.81 -7.40 12.01
CA LEU A 17 -10.55 -8.70 11.39
C LEU A 17 -9.13 -9.23 11.73
N MET A 18 -8.17 -8.33 11.90
CA MET A 18 -6.76 -8.67 12.16
C MET A 18 -6.47 -9.01 13.62
N GLN A 19 -7.35 -8.66 14.55
CA GLN A 19 -7.13 -8.86 15.99
C GLN A 19 -6.98 -10.34 16.32
N HIS A 20 -5.97 -10.65 17.13
CA HIS A 20 -5.77 -11.98 17.65
C HIS A 20 -5.14 -11.90 19.04
N SER A 21 -5.92 -12.30 20.05
CA SER A 21 -5.60 -12.12 21.48
C SER A 21 -4.22 -12.60 21.92
N TYR A 22 -3.62 -13.57 21.22
CA TYR A 22 -2.26 -14.02 21.50
C TYR A 22 -1.20 -13.19 20.80
N VAL A 23 -1.45 -12.74 19.58
CA VAL A 23 -0.49 -11.95 18.77
C VAL A 23 -0.35 -10.55 19.38
N ASP A 24 -1.48 -9.94 19.74
CA ASP A 24 -1.56 -8.57 20.28
C ASP A 24 -0.82 -8.39 21.61
N LYS A 25 -0.49 -9.49 22.30
CA LYS A 25 0.34 -9.47 23.53
C LYS A 25 1.81 -9.26 23.26
N PHE A 26 2.28 -9.55 22.04
CA PHE A 26 3.71 -9.59 21.71
C PHE A 26 4.09 -8.68 20.56
N LEU A 27 3.15 -8.33 19.68
CA LEU A 27 3.36 -7.49 18.50
C LEU A 27 2.41 -6.29 18.54
N GLN A 28 2.89 -5.17 18.00
CA GLN A 28 2.04 -4.00 17.81
C GLN A 28 1.04 -4.26 16.67
N PRO A 29 -0.15 -3.64 16.72
CA PRO A 29 -1.08 -3.68 15.62
C PRO A 29 -0.44 -3.08 14.36
N PRO A 30 -0.83 -3.57 13.17
CA PRO A 30 -0.34 -3.04 11.90
C PRO A 30 -0.77 -1.58 11.74
N VAL A 31 0.15 -0.75 11.26
CA VAL A 31 -0.12 0.64 10.89
C VAL A 31 -0.29 0.69 9.38
N PHE A 32 -1.41 1.24 8.92
CA PHE A 32 -1.66 1.37 7.49
C PHE A 32 -1.04 2.65 6.94
N ASP A 33 -0.35 2.54 5.81
CA ASP A 33 0.09 3.69 5.02
C ASP A 33 -1.13 4.41 4.43
N GLU A 34 -1.28 5.70 4.74
CA GLU A 34 -2.47 6.47 4.36
C GLU A 34 -2.57 6.68 2.84
N ALA A 35 -1.45 6.82 2.14
CA ALA A 35 -1.45 6.98 0.69
C ALA A 35 -1.94 5.69 0.02
N LYS A 36 -1.48 4.54 0.51
CA LYS A 36 -1.94 3.21 0.08
C LYS A 36 -3.43 3.00 0.37
N VAL A 37 -3.87 3.31 1.59
CA VAL A 37 -5.29 3.27 1.98
C VAL A 37 -6.14 4.13 1.04
N PHE A 38 -5.66 5.34 0.75
CA PHE A 38 -6.38 6.26 -0.12
C PHE A 38 -6.50 5.71 -1.54
N ILE A 39 -5.43 5.12 -2.09
CA ILE A 39 -5.49 4.46 -3.41
C ILE A 39 -6.53 3.35 -3.45
N VAL A 40 -6.59 2.48 -2.43
CA VAL A 40 -7.61 1.43 -2.37
C VAL A 40 -9.01 2.04 -2.37
N TYR A 41 -9.25 3.03 -1.52
CA TYR A 41 -10.55 3.70 -1.47
C TYR A 41 -10.90 4.38 -2.81
N CYS A 42 -9.94 5.04 -3.45
CA CYS A 42 -10.12 5.66 -4.76
C CYS A 42 -10.58 4.63 -5.79
N LEU A 43 -9.90 3.49 -5.89
CA LEU A 43 -10.23 2.44 -6.84
C LEU A 43 -11.63 1.86 -6.59
N LEU A 44 -11.98 1.61 -5.33
CA LEU A 44 -13.30 1.06 -5.00
C LEU A 44 -14.43 2.07 -5.18
N ASN A 45 -14.18 3.35 -4.98
CA ASN A 45 -15.17 4.41 -5.19
C ASN A 45 -15.50 4.65 -6.67
N GLU A 46 -14.67 4.17 -7.59
CA GLU A 46 -14.94 4.15 -9.04
C GLU A 46 -15.88 2.99 -9.44
N LEU A 47 -16.17 2.09 -8.49
CA LEU A 47 -17.02 0.92 -8.69
C LEU A 47 -18.37 1.13 -7.99
N GLU A 48 -19.45 0.69 -8.63
CA GLU A 48 -20.79 0.66 -8.03
C GLU A 48 -20.93 -0.61 -7.18
N LEU A 49 -20.35 -0.61 -5.98
CA LEU A 49 -20.34 -1.75 -5.06
C LEU A 49 -21.35 -1.59 -3.92
N ASP A 50 -21.92 -2.71 -3.51
CA ASP A 50 -22.59 -2.81 -2.21
C ASP A 50 -21.58 -2.65 -1.07
N GLU A 51 -22.03 -2.06 0.03
CA GLU A 51 -21.21 -1.71 1.19
C GLU A 51 -20.46 -2.91 1.78
N ALA A 52 -21.07 -4.09 1.76
CA ALA A 52 -20.44 -5.33 2.23
C ALA A 52 -19.28 -5.77 1.31
N VAL A 53 -19.48 -5.72 -0.02
CA VAL A 53 -18.47 -6.11 -1.01
C VAL A 53 -17.31 -5.11 -1.01
N GLU A 54 -17.61 -3.82 -0.89
CA GLU A 54 -16.59 -2.77 -0.72
C GLU A 54 -15.73 -3.04 0.52
N ALA A 55 -16.35 -3.37 1.66
CA ALA A 55 -15.63 -3.69 2.89
C ALA A 55 -14.74 -4.94 2.74
N GLU A 56 -15.22 -5.98 2.06
CA GLU A 56 -14.43 -7.20 1.83
C GLU A 56 -13.25 -6.94 0.88
N TYR A 57 -13.42 -6.21 -0.22
CA TYR A 57 -12.32 -5.85 -1.11
C TYR A 57 -11.30 -4.92 -0.45
N PHE A 58 -11.77 -3.89 0.25
CA PHE A 58 -10.91 -2.96 0.97
C PHE A 58 -10.06 -3.70 2.01
N SER A 59 -10.71 -4.53 2.83
CA SER A 59 -10.04 -5.30 3.87
C SER A 59 -9.06 -6.30 3.28
N SER A 60 -9.42 -6.98 2.19
CA SER A 60 -8.54 -7.97 1.54
C SER A 60 -7.24 -7.34 1.04
N ILE A 61 -7.32 -6.19 0.38
CA ILE A 61 -6.13 -5.52 -0.16
C ILE A 61 -5.24 -5.01 0.99
N LEU A 62 -5.83 -4.44 2.06
CA LEU A 62 -5.05 -4.02 3.23
C LEU A 62 -4.46 -5.19 4.03
N LEU A 63 -5.15 -6.32 4.12
CA LEU A 63 -4.65 -7.52 4.79
C LEU A 63 -3.40 -8.04 4.10
N ILE A 64 -3.41 -8.18 2.77
CA ILE A 64 -2.24 -8.67 2.04
C ILE A 64 -1.10 -7.65 2.01
N GLN A 65 -1.40 -6.34 1.94
CA GLN A 65 -0.38 -5.31 2.15
C GLN A 65 0.25 -5.44 3.54
N SER A 66 -0.56 -5.59 4.58
CA SER A 66 -0.07 -5.74 5.96
C SER A 66 0.71 -7.03 6.16
N ALA A 67 0.37 -8.10 5.45
CA ALA A 67 1.15 -9.34 5.47
C ALA A 67 2.55 -9.11 4.86
N LEU A 68 2.63 -8.42 3.72
CA LEU A 68 3.89 -8.05 3.08
C LEU A 68 4.76 -7.19 4.00
N ASP A 69 4.17 -6.21 4.68
CA ASP A 69 4.88 -5.31 5.59
C ASP A 69 5.32 -6.08 6.85
N ARG A 70 4.45 -6.91 7.41
CA ARG A 70 4.75 -7.74 8.59
C ARG A 70 5.92 -8.68 8.36
N HIS A 71 6.07 -9.24 7.16
CA HIS A 71 7.23 -10.11 6.87
C HIS A 71 8.56 -9.34 6.83
N GLU A 72 8.55 -8.02 6.60
CA GLU A 72 9.76 -7.20 6.69
C GLU A 72 10.23 -6.99 8.13
N ASP A 73 9.30 -6.92 9.10
CA ASP A 73 9.61 -6.79 10.53
C ASP A 73 10.53 -7.92 11.05
N ILE A 74 10.63 -9.04 10.33
CA ILE A 74 11.54 -10.15 10.66
C ILE A 74 13.01 -9.70 10.62
N LEU A 75 13.31 -8.68 9.80
CA LEU A 75 14.66 -8.15 9.62
C LEU A 75 15.06 -7.13 10.70
N ASP A 76 14.11 -6.66 11.50
CA ASP A 76 14.38 -5.77 12.64
C ASP A 76 15.26 -6.50 13.67
N GLU A 77 16.37 -5.88 14.07
CA GLU A 77 17.35 -6.46 15.00
C GLU A 77 16.74 -6.81 16.37
N ASP A 78 15.80 -5.97 16.85
CA ASP A 78 15.10 -6.19 18.13
C ASP A 78 14.16 -7.39 18.04
N ILE A 79 13.58 -7.66 16.87
CA ILE A 79 12.72 -8.82 16.63
C ILE A 79 13.57 -10.06 16.37
N ALA A 80 14.65 -9.93 15.59
CA ALA A 80 15.53 -11.01 15.19
C ALA A 80 16.25 -11.65 16.38
N SER A 81 16.60 -10.86 17.39
CA SER A 81 17.22 -11.31 18.65
C SER A 81 16.26 -12.10 19.56
N HIS A 82 14.94 -11.96 19.36
CA HIS A 82 13.90 -12.63 20.15
C HIS A 82 13.16 -13.70 19.34
N LYS A 83 13.63 -14.95 19.40
CA LYS A 83 13.08 -16.10 18.66
C LYS A 83 11.54 -16.18 18.69
N LYS A 84 10.92 -15.99 19.86
CA LYS A 84 9.45 -16.03 20.00
C LYS A 84 8.76 -14.89 19.24
N ARG A 85 9.25 -13.66 19.35
CA ARG A 85 8.68 -12.50 18.63
C ARG A 85 8.82 -12.71 17.12
N ARG A 86 10.00 -13.12 16.66
CA ARG A 86 10.24 -13.45 15.25
C ARG A 86 9.27 -14.52 14.72
N GLN A 87 9.03 -15.59 15.47
CA GLN A 87 8.06 -16.62 15.08
C GLN A 87 6.62 -16.07 15.01
N LEU A 88 6.24 -15.20 15.94
CA LEU A 88 4.92 -14.57 15.92
C LEU A 88 4.75 -13.60 14.75
N VAL A 89 5.82 -12.93 14.32
CA VAL A 89 5.79 -12.09 13.11
C VAL A 89 5.46 -12.93 11.89
N VAL A 90 6.16 -14.06 11.68
CA VAL A 90 5.87 -15.00 10.58
C VAL A 90 4.42 -15.47 10.63
N LEU A 91 3.96 -15.95 11.78
CA LEU A 91 2.59 -16.44 11.95
C LEU A 91 1.53 -15.36 11.72
N SER A 92 1.84 -14.11 12.08
CA SER A 92 0.92 -12.98 11.84
C SER A 92 0.81 -12.67 10.34
N GLY A 93 1.92 -12.72 9.61
CA GLY A 93 1.92 -12.59 8.16
C GLY A 93 1.13 -13.70 7.48
N ASP A 94 1.30 -14.96 7.92
CA ASP A 94 0.54 -16.11 7.42
C ASP A 94 -0.97 -15.98 7.75
N TYR A 95 -1.29 -15.48 8.94
CA TYR A 95 -2.67 -15.24 9.37
C TYR A 95 -3.35 -14.17 8.50
N PHE A 96 -2.71 -13.01 8.29
CA PHE A 96 -3.24 -11.96 7.41
C PHE A 96 -3.35 -12.44 5.96
N SER A 97 -2.37 -13.22 5.50
CA SER A 97 -2.41 -13.88 4.19
C SER A 97 -3.62 -14.83 4.07
N SER A 98 -3.92 -15.59 5.12
CA SER A 98 -5.07 -16.50 5.12
C SER A 98 -6.40 -15.75 5.14
N LEU A 99 -6.48 -14.64 5.88
CA LEU A 99 -7.68 -13.81 5.94
C LEU A 99 -8.02 -13.17 4.61
N TYR A 100 -7.05 -12.64 3.84
CA TYR A 100 -7.39 -12.05 2.54
C TYR A 100 -7.91 -13.10 1.55
N TYR A 101 -7.33 -14.31 1.53
CA TYR A 101 -7.86 -15.40 0.70
C TYR A 101 -9.29 -15.76 1.10
N LEU A 102 -9.56 -15.86 2.41
CA LEU A 102 -10.89 -16.14 2.93
C LEU A 102 -11.90 -15.08 2.46
N LEU A 103 -11.59 -13.79 2.62
CA LEU A 103 -12.49 -12.70 2.22
C LEU A 103 -12.74 -12.71 0.71
N LEU A 104 -11.68 -12.77 -0.12
CA LEU A 104 -11.87 -12.75 -1.57
C LEU A 104 -12.57 -14.00 -2.11
N SER A 105 -12.45 -15.14 -1.42
CA SER A 105 -13.21 -16.35 -1.78
C SER A 105 -14.72 -16.18 -1.60
N ARG A 106 -15.16 -15.30 -0.68
CA ARG A 106 -16.59 -14.99 -0.47
C ARG A 106 -17.14 -14.08 -1.55
N CYS A 107 -16.31 -13.17 -2.07
CA CYS A 107 -16.64 -12.34 -3.23
C CYS A 107 -16.58 -13.09 -4.57
N GLU A 108 -16.15 -14.37 -4.58
CA GLU A 108 -15.93 -15.19 -5.78
C GLU A 108 -15.03 -14.53 -6.86
N ASN A 109 -14.20 -13.55 -6.48
CA ASN A 109 -13.36 -12.79 -7.41
C ASN A 109 -12.00 -13.48 -7.61
N LEU A 110 -12.01 -14.59 -8.36
CA LEU A 110 -10.82 -15.38 -8.66
C LEU A 110 -9.74 -14.60 -9.45
N ASP A 111 -10.16 -13.66 -10.29
CA ASP A 111 -9.23 -12.82 -11.06
C ASP A 111 -8.42 -11.91 -10.13
N LEU A 112 -9.08 -11.25 -9.16
CA LEU A 112 -8.39 -10.43 -8.16
C LEU A 112 -7.44 -11.26 -7.31
N ILE A 113 -7.88 -12.44 -6.85
CA ILE A 113 -7.01 -13.36 -6.09
C ILE A 113 -5.75 -13.67 -6.89
N SER A 114 -5.90 -14.14 -8.14
CA SER A 114 -4.78 -14.52 -9.00
C SER A 114 -3.81 -13.34 -9.25
N LYS A 115 -4.36 -12.15 -9.52
CA LYS A 115 -3.57 -10.93 -9.79
C LYS A 115 -2.81 -10.47 -8.54
N LEU A 116 -3.44 -10.47 -7.37
CA LEU A 116 -2.79 -10.09 -6.11
C LEU A 116 -1.72 -11.10 -5.70
N SER A 117 -1.98 -12.42 -5.82
CA SER A 117 -0.96 -13.44 -5.55
C SER A 117 0.26 -13.28 -6.46
N ASN A 118 0.07 -12.95 -7.74
CA ASN A 118 1.18 -12.64 -8.65
C ASN A 118 1.94 -11.37 -8.25
N ALA A 119 1.23 -10.33 -7.79
CA ALA A 119 1.86 -9.12 -7.28
C ALA A 119 2.73 -9.42 -6.06
N VAL A 120 2.22 -10.17 -5.08
CA VAL A 120 2.93 -10.59 -3.86
C VAL A 120 4.23 -11.32 -4.20
N GLN A 121 4.18 -12.27 -5.14
CA GLN A 121 5.38 -12.97 -5.60
C GLN A 121 6.43 -12.00 -6.15
N LYS A 122 6.05 -11.14 -7.11
CA LYS A 122 6.97 -10.19 -7.75
C LYS A 122 7.53 -9.16 -6.77
N ILE A 123 6.70 -8.67 -5.84
CA ILE A 123 7.13 -7.77 -4.77
C ILE A 123 8.24 -8.43 -3.95
N ASN A 124 8.06 -9.68 -3.52
CA ASN A 124 9.07 -10.41 -2.77
C ASN A 124 10.36 -10.66 -3.58
N GLU A 125 10.25 -10.91 -4.89
CA GLU A 125 11.40 -11.05 -5.80
C GLU A 125 12.18 -9.72 -5.93
N HIS A 126 11.48 -8.59 -6.05
CA HIS A 126 12.08 -7.25 -6.08
C HIS A 126 12.77 -6.89 -4.77
N LYS A 127 12.09 -7.11 -3.62
CA LYS A 127 12.65 -6.92 -2.28
C LYS A 127 13.93 -7.74 -2.11
N SER A 128 13.89 -9.02 -2.45
CA SER A 128 15.05 -9.93 -2.40
C SER A 128 16.22 -9.44 -3.26
N SER A 129 15.93 -8.92 -4.46
CA SER A 129 16.96 -8.40 -5.37
C SER A 129 17.63 -7.12 -4.83
N MET A 130 16.88 -6.24 -4.18
CA MET A 130 17.42 -5.04 -3.51
C MET A 130 18.25 -5.40 -2.28
N HIS A 131 17.80 -6.35 -1.45
CA HIS A 131 18.56 -6.83 -0.29
C HIS A 131 19.89 -7.48 -0.68
N GLN A 132 19.93 -8.23 -1.77
CA GLN A 132 21.15 -8.86 -2.29
C GLN A 132 22.10 -7.87 -2.99
N ILE A 133 21.82 -6.56 -2.94
CA ILE A 133 22.61 -5.48 -3.54
C ILE A 133 22.86 -5.73 -5.05
N LYS A 134 21.92 -6.40 -5.73
CA LYS A 134 21.99 -6.59 -7.19
C LYS A 134 21.79 -5.27 -7.93
N ILE A 135 21.20 -4.28 -7.27
CA ILE A 135 20.94 -2.94 -7.80
C ILE A 135 21.63 -1.90 -6.92
N LYS A 136 22.34 -0.95 -7.53
CA LYS A 136 23.00 0.15 -6.82
C LYS A 136 21.95 1.11 -6.26
N LYS A 137 22.01 1.39 -4.95
CA LYS A 137 21.09 2.33 -4.27
C LYS A 137 21.05 3.74 -4.88
N SER A 138 22.15 4.18 -5.49
CA SER A 138 22.25 5.49 -6.15
C SER A 138 21.69 5.52 -7.59
N SER A 139 21.25 4.39 -8.14
CA SER A 139 20.72 4.37 -9.51
C SER A 139 19.26 4.84 -9.55
N VAL A 140 18.83 5.42 -10.67
CA VAL A 140 17.41 5.67 -10.95
C VAL A 140 16.62 4.35 -10.99
N GLU A 141 17.27 3.26 -11.41
CA GLU A 141 16.68 1.92 -11.40
C GLU A 141 16.25 1.47 -10.00
N TYR A 142 17.00 1.84 -8.97
CA TYR A 142 16.60 1.58 -7.58
C TYR A 142 15.26 2.25 -7.23
N LEU A 143 15.04 3.51 -7.66
CA LEU A 143 13.77 4.21 -7.44
C LEU A 143 12.62 3.57 -8.21
N LYS A 144 12.88 3.10 -9.44
CA LYS A 144 11.86 2.41 -10.24
C LYS A 144 11.42 1.11 -9.55
N ILE A 145 12.36 0.31 -9.07
CA ILE A 145 12.05 -0.94 -8.37
C ILE A 145 11.38 -0.66 -7.02
N ALA A 146 11.81 0.37 -6.29
CA ALA A 146 11.09 0.83 -5.10
C ALA A 146 9.64 1.22 -5.43
N GLY A 147 9.44 2.01 -6.49
CA GLY A 147 8.10 2.35 -6.98
C GLY A 147 7.26 1.14 -7.37
N GLN A 148 7.86 0.11 -7.97
CA GLN A 148 7.19 -1.15 -8.27
C GLN A 148 6.77 -1.91 -7.00
N ILE A 149 7.65 -1.98 -6.00
CA ILE A 149 7.31 -2.60 -4.69
C ILE A 149 6.12 -1.90 -4.06
N GLU A 150 6.08 -0.56 -4.09
CA GLU A 150 4.99 0.21 -3.50
C GLU A 150 3.69 0.12 -4.28
N SER A 151 3.73 0.04 -5.61
CA SER A 151 2.55 0.21 -6.46
C SER A 151 1.95 -1.09 -7.01
N LEU A 152 2.73 -2.17 -7.14
CA LEU A 152 2.32 -3.33 -7.94
C LEU A 152 1.03 -3.99 -7.44
N LEU A 153 0.82 -4.05 -6.13
CA LEU A 153 -0.41 -4.59 -5.55
C LEU A 153 -1.65 -3.81 -6.03
N TYR A 154 -1.57 -2.48 -6.00
CA TYR A 154 -2.64 -1.57 -6.39
C TYR A 154 -2.84 -1.52 -7.90
N ILE A 155 -1.76 -1.62 -8.67
CA ILE A 155 -1.82 -1.78 -10.13
C ILE A 155 -2.60 -3.05 -10.48
N LYS A 156 -2.31 -4.18 -9.81
CA LYS A 156 -3.00 -5.45 -10.03
C LYS A 156 -4.46 -5.42 -9.59
N ALA A 157 -4.79 -4.70 -8.52
CA ALA A 157 -6.18 -4.41 -8.17
C ALA A 157 -6.88 -3.59 -9.27
N ALA A 158 -6.27 -2.49 -9.73
CA ALA A 158 -6.83 -1.66 -10.79
C ALA A 158 -7.05 -2.44 -12.10
N GLU A 159 -6.11 -3.31 -12.49
CA GLU A 159 -6.26 -4.21 -13.64
C GLU A 159 -7.41 -5.21 -13.48
N SER A 160 -7.67 -5.69 -12.25
CA SER A 160 -8.80 -6.59 -11.97
C SER A 160 -10.14 -5.87 -12.07
N PHE A 161 -10.18 -4.61 -11.63
CA PHE A 161 -11.38 -3.79 -11.64
C PHE A 161 -11.65 -3.09 -12.98
N GLY A 162 -10.81 -3.28 -14.01
CA GLY A 162 -10.97 -2.61 -15.30
C GLY A 162 -10.61 -1.12 -15.29
N LEU A 163 -9.77 -0.71 -14.34
CA LEU A 163 -9.38 0.68 -14.07
C LEU A 163 -7.94 0.98 -14.50
N GLN A 164 -7.47 0.38 -15.61
CA GLN A 164 -6.08 0.49 -16.06
C GLN A 164 -5.65 1.93 -16.35
N LYS A 165 -6.61 2.80 -16.66
CA LYS A 165 -6.40 4.24 -16.87
C LYS A 165 -5.76 4.95 -15.66
N TYR A 166 -5.94 4.44 -14.45
CA TYR A 166 -5.35 4.99 -13.23
C TYR A 166 -3.97 4.44 -12.88
N ILE A 167 -3.45 3.42 -13.58
CA ILE A 167 -2.11 2.86 -13.33
C ILE A 167 -1.01 3.93 -13.33
N PRO A 168 -0.95 4.84 -14.33
CA PRO A 168 0.06 5.91 -14.34
C PRO A 168 -0.03 6.83 -13.12
N PHE A 169 -1.24 7.04 -12.59
CA PHE A 169 -1.46 7.83 -11.39
C PHE A 169 -0.99 7.10 -10.13
N ILE A 170 -1.35 5.82 -9.96
CA ILE A 170 -0.95 4.98 -8.81
C ILE A 170 0.58 4.94 -8.69
N GLU A 171 1.29 4.64 -9.78
CA GLU A 171 2.76 4.56 -9.81
C GLU A 171 3.42 5.86 -9.35
N ARG A 172 2.95 6.99 -9.89
CA ARG A 172 3.51 8.31 -9.58
C ARG A 172 3.21 8.73 -8.16
N TYR A 173 1.94 8.62 -7.75
CA TYR A 173 1.47 9.07 -6.45
C TYR A 173 2.17 8.31 -5.31
N LEU A 174 2.24 6.97 -5.40
CA LEU A 174 2.87 6.16 -4.36
C LEU A 174 4.39 6.35 -4.30
N LEU A 175 5.07 6.52 -5.44
CA LEU A 175 6.50 6.83 -5.41
C LEU A 175 6.78 8.20 -4.78
N ILE A 176 5.97 9.21 -5.09
CA ILE A 176 6.11 10.54 -4.48
C ILE A 176 5.85 10.45 -2.98
N SER A 177 4.79 9.76 -2.56
CA SER A 177 4.47 9.58 -1.14
C SER A 177 5.60 8.85 -0.39
N LEU A 178 6.20 7.82 -0.99
CA LEU A 178 7.34 7.10 -0.40
C LEU A 178 8.53 8.05 -0.06
N TYR A 179 8.76 9.07 -0.88
CA TYR A 179 9.86 10.04 -0.76
C TYR A 179 9.42 11.43 -0.30
N GLN A 180 8.22 11.57 0.30
CA GLN A 180 7.72 12.86 0.77
C GLN A 180 8.52 13.42 1.97
N GLY A 181 9.01 12.53 2.83
CA GLY A 181 9.78 12.89 4.01
C GLY A 181 11.11 13.55 3.66
N LYS A 182 11.43 14.66 4.34
CA LYS A 182 12.65 15.45 4.09
C LYS A 182 13.92 14.60 4.09
N GLU A 183 14.06 13.69 5.05
CA GLU A 183 15.23 12.81 5.17
C GLU A 183 15.37 11.87 3.96
N LYS A 184 14.30 11.17 3.58
CA LYS A 184 14.29 10.28 2.41
C LYS A 184 14.59 11.07 1.13
N ARG A 185 14.03 12.27 0.99
CA ARG A 185 14.28 13.12 -0.18
C ARG A 185 15.72 13.64 -0.24
N MET A 186 16.31 13.99 0.90
CA MET A 186 17.73 14.38 1.00
C MET A 186 18.71 13.23 0.74
N SER A 187 18.27 11.97 0.88
CA SER A 187 19.10 10.80 0.57
C SER A 187 19.25 10.53 -0.93
N LEU A 188 18.44 11.20 -1.77
CA LEU A 188 18.46 11.04 -3.22
C LEU A 188 19.56 11.88 -3.86
N ASN A 189 20.17 11.35 -4.92
CA ASN A 189 21.09 12.13 -5.76
C ASN A 189 20.33 12.95 -6.84
N GLU A 190 21.09 13.71 -7.61
CA GLU A 190 20.54 14.61 -8.65
C GLU A 190 19.70 13.85 -9.69
N ASP A 191 20.21 12.75 -10.24
CA ASP A 191 19.48 11.96 -11.24
C ASP A 191 18.15 11.38 -10.69
N GLN A 192 18.18 10.90 -9.45
CA GLN A 192 17.01 10.38 -8.75
C GLN A 192 15.99 11.49 -8.45
N LEU A 193 16.45 12.68 -8.06
CA LEU A 193 15.58 13.84 -7.84
C LEU A 193 14.96 14.33 -9.14
N VAL A 194 15.72 14.37 -10.25
CA VAL A 194 15.19 14.72 -11.57
C VAL A 194 14.09 13.74 -11.98
N PHE A 195 14.30 12.44 -11.76
CA PHE A 195 13.30 11.42 -12.02
C PHE A 195 12.03 11.63 -11.17
N LEU A 196 12.17 11.78 -9.84
CA LEU A 196 11.04 11.98 -8.93
C LEU A 196 10.27 13.27 -9.26
N ASN A 197 10.97 14.37 -9.51
CA ASN A 197 10.37 15.67 -9.86
C ASN A 197 9.63 15.60 -11.21
N SER A 198 10.05 14.72 -12.13
CA SER A 198 9.30 14.49 -13.37
C SER A 198 7.91 13.90 -13.11
N PHE A 199 7.78 13.00 -12.14
CA PHE A 199 6.50 12.43 -11.72
C PHE A 199 5.62 13.47 -11.02
N GLU A 200 6.21 14.30 -10.15
CA GLU A 200 5.49 15.41 -9.51
C GLU A 200 4.93 16.38 -10.54
N ARG A 201 5.72 16.70 -11.58
CA ARG A 201 5.28 17.54 -12.69
C ARG A 201 4.13 16.90 -13.46
N ASP A 202 4.22 15.61 -13.77
CA ASP A 202 3.14 14.89 -14.47
C ASP A 202 1.82 14.96 -13.70
N LEU A 203 1.85 14.81 -12.38
CA LEU A 203 0.65 14.93 -11.54
C LEU A 203 0.15 16.39 -11.45
N ARG A 204 1.06 17.36 -11.26
CA ARG A 204 0.73 18.79 -11.16
C ARG A 204 0.09 19.32 -12.44
N GLU A 205 0.61 18.93 -13.59
CA GLU A 205 0.12 19.33 -14.90
C GLU A 205 -1.04 18.44 -15.40
N LYS A 206 -1.53 17.50 -14.57
CA LYS A 206 -2.61 16.56 -14.91
C LYS A 206 -2.37 15.80 -16.21
N ARG A 207 -1.12 15.38 -16.45
CA ARG A 207 -0.73 14.59 -17.63
C ARG A 207 -1.15 13.12 -17.54
N VAL A 208 -1.76 12.72 -16.42
CA VAL A 208 -2.31 11.40 -16.17
C VAL A 208 -3.76 11.52 -15.73
N GLU A 209 -4.56 10.47 -15.94
CA GLU A 209 -5.94 10.44 -15.49
C GLU A 209 -6.00 10.30 -13.96
N LEU A 210 -6.71 11.23 -13.32
CA LEU A 210 -6.89 11.25 -11.86
C LEU A 210 -8.24 10.62 -11.50
N PRO A 211 -8.32 9.78 -10.45
CA PRO A 211 -9.60 9.30 -9.92
C PRO A 211 -10.54 10.45 -9.57
N HIS A 212 -11.86 10.25 -9.67
CA HIS A 212 -12.85 11.31 -9.50
C HIS A 212 -12.76 12.01 -8.15
N ILE A 213 -12.37 11.30 -7.10
CA ILE A 213 -12.22 11.87 -5.76
C ILE A 213 -11.10 12.93 -5.69
N PHE A 214 -10.00 12.74 -6.45
CA PHE A 214 -8.91 13.71 -6.58
C PHE A 214 -9.30 14.95 -7.40
N GLN A 215 -10.38 14.88 -8.17
CA GLN A 215 -10.87 16.01 -8.97
C GLN A 215 -11.84 16.90 -8.20
N ARG A 216 -12.56 16.34 -7.22
CA ARG A 216 -13.64 17.01 -6.47
C ARG A 216 -13.19 17.66 -5.18
N GLU A 217 -12.19 17.10 -4.51
CA GLU A 217 -11.61 17.71 -3.33
C GLU A 217 -10.49 18.66 -3.77
N ASP A 218 -10.31 19.80 -3.08
CA ASP A 218 -9.07 20.59 -3.08
C ASP A 218 -7.88 19.80 -2.46
N CYS A 219 -7.86 18.49 -2.67
CA CYS A 219 -6.75 17.58 -2.55
C CYS A 219 -5.72 17.97 -3.59
N SER A 220 -5.06 19.10 -3.34
CA SER A 220 -3.69 19.25 -3.79
C SER A 220 -2.99 17.94 -3.46
N ILE A 221 -2.37 17.31 -4.46
CA ILE A 221 -1.51 16.14 -4.26
C ILE A 221 -0.58 16.39 -3.07
N TYR A 222 -0.14 17.66 -2.89
CA TYR A 222 0.63 18.12 -1.75
C TYR A 222 -0.16 18.27 -0.43
N LYS A 223 -1.47 18.56 -0.42
CA LYS A 223 -2.28 18.49 0.82
C LYS A 223 -2.53 17.04 1.24
N CYS A 224 -2.67 16.08 0.32
CA CYS A 224 -2.73 14.67 0.68
C CYS A 224 -1.39 14.15 1.22
N ILE A 225 -0.29 14.76 0.80
CA ILE A 225 1.09 14.41 1.15
C ILE A 225 1.59 15.18 2.41
N GLU A 226 1.21 16.46 2.58
CA GLU A 226 1.54 17.30 3.75
C GLU A 226 0.57 17.06 4.91
N ASN A 227 -0.68 16.62 4.64
CA ASN A 227 -1.61 16.20 5.70
C ASN A 227 -1.41 14.73 6.10
N ASP A 228 -0.16 14.31 6.29
CA ASP A 228 0.22 13.28 7.27
C ASP A 228 -0.31 13.60 8.71
N LEU A 229 -1.06 14.70 8.87
CA LEU A 229 -1.67 15.25 10.09
C LEU A 229 -3.20 15.39 10.03
N MET A 230 -3.94 14.67 9.17
CA MET A 230 -5.41 14.59 9.30
C MET A 230 -5.92 13.25 9.84
N LEU A 231 -5.04 12.39 10.36
CA LEU A 231 -5.40 11.25 11.21
C LEU A 231 -4.46 11.14 12.43
N GLY A 232 -4.10 12.29 13.00
CA GLY A 232 -3.56 12.39 14.35
C GLY A 232 -4.67 12.24 15.39
N GLU A 233 -4.51 11.22 16.23
CA GLU A 233 -5.17 10.90 17.50
C GLU A 233 -6.69 11.13 17.62
N GLY A 234 -7.39 9.99 17.69
CA GLY A 234 -8.67 9.82 18.37
C GLY A 234 -8.75 8.39 18.90
#